data_AF-A0A7W1PS11-F1
#
_entry.id   AF-A0A7W1PS11-F1
#
_cell.length_a   1.000
_cell.length_b   1.000
_cell.length_c   1.000
_cell.angle_alpha   90.00
_cell.angle_beta   90.00
_cell.angle_gamma   90.00
#
_symmetry.space_group_name_H-M   'P 1'
#
loop_
_entity.id
_entity.type
_entity.pdbx_description
1 polymer ?
#
loop_
_entity_poly.entity_id
_entity_poly.type
_entity_poly.pdbx_seq_one_letter_code
_entity_poly.pdbx_strand_id
1 'polypeptide(L)'
;MKKFLEESKPYKFYWNEWLNSHKCFLRPNERELGKLLFVYDNIESIAKVLNINRSTTIKNYSSLVFHLSYFKEKFFNWVEEYSRIMDGTEKAPGETKKFLTADLAYHDISIILYLRLTTTRLHNIGDILIHFSLDQLTNIRGFGKVSENEFIKLLMENDCLELLERKQLNNINYNTKSTIINILSV
;
A
#
# COMPACT_ATOMS: atom_id res chain seq x y z
N MET A 1 -1.05 17.95 14.28
CA MET A 1 0.35 17.53 14.43
C MET A 1 0.78 17.23 15.87
N LYS A 2 0.86 18.21 16.78
CA LYS A 2 1.27 17.98 18.19
C LYS A 2 0.51 16.82 18.85
N LYS A 3 -0.82 16.79 18.67
CA LYS A 3 -1.69 15.72 19.16
C LYS A 3 -1.29 14.33 18.61
N PHE A 4 -1.01 14.23 17.31
CA PHE A 4 -0.53 12.99 16.69
C PHE A 4 0.83 12.56 17.25
N LEU A 5 1.79 13.49 17.37
CA LEU A 5 3.12 13.19 17.92
C LEU A 5 3.06 12.72 19.37
N GLU A 6 2.15 13.28 20.18
CA GLU A 6 1.95 12.82 21.56
C GLU A 6 1.29 11.43 21.59
N GLU A 7 0.24 11.21 20.79
CA GLU A 7 -0.44 9.91 20.67
C GLU A 7 0.50 8.80 20.14
N SER A 8 1.42 9.15 19.24
CA SER A 8 2.37 8.21 18.63
C SER A 8 3.67 8.04 19.42
N LYS A 9 3.89 8.84 20.46
CA LYS A 9 5.11 8.82 21.29
C LYS A 9 5.43 7.44 21.89
N PRO A 10 4.46 6.65 22.39
CA PRO A 10 4.74 5.28 22.87
C PRO A 10 5.24 4.35 21.76
N TYR A 11 4.91 4.65 20.50
CA TYR A 11 5.23 3.84 19.33
C TYR A 11 6.40 4.41 18.52
N LYS A 12 7.17 5.33 19.09
CA LYS A 12 8.33 5.96 18.43
C LYS A 12 9.32 4.92 17.88
N PHE A 13 9.45 3.76 18.53
CA PHE A 13 10.31 2.68 18.08
C PHE A 13 9.90 2.14 16.70
N TYR A 14 8.59 1.97 16.44
CA TYR A 14 8.08 1.42 15.19
C TYR A 14 7.99 2.45 14.05
N TRP A 15 8.33 3.71 14.33
CA TRP A 15 8.13 4.81 13.38
C TRP A 15 8.97 4.63 12.12
N ASN A 16 10.23 4.21 12.28
CA ASN A 16 11.14 4.05 11.16
C ASN A 16 10.75 2.83 10.30
N GLU A 17 10.37 1.74 10.95
CA GLU A 17 9.87 0.51 10.32
C GLU A 17 8.60 0.81 9.53
N TRP A 18 7.67 1.58 10.09
CA TRP A 18 6.48 2.02 9.38
C TRP A 18 6.84 2.83 8.14
N LEU A 19 7.70 3.85 8.27
CA LEU A 19 8.08 4.75 7.17
C LEU A 19 8.73 4.01 5.99
N ASN A 20 9.44 2.92 6.27
CA ASN A 20 10.09 2.07 5.27
C ASN A 20 9.19 0.90 4.80
N SER A 21 8.02 0.72 5.40
CA SER A 21 7.07 -0.32 5.00
C SER A 21 6.24 0.09 3.76
N HIS A 22 5.75 -0.92 3.05
CA HIS A 22 4.76 -0.74 1.98
C HIS A 22 3.40 -0.22 2.50
N LYS A 23 3.14 -0.23 3.82
CA LYS A 23 1.92 0.31 4.43
C LYS A 23 2.03 1.80 4.79
N CYS A 24 3.18 2.44 4.51
CA CYS A 24 3.37 3.86 4.71
C CYS A 24 2.59 4.69 3.69
N PHE A 25 1.54 5.38 4.15
CA PHE A 25 0.71 6.25 3.30
C PHE A 25 1.34 7.60 2.96
N LEU A 26 2.51 7.92 3.54
CA LEU A 26 3.22 9.16 3.25
C LEU A 26 3.93 9.05 1.91
N ARG A 27 3.93 10.16 1.17
CA ARG A 27 4.69 10.29 -0.09
C ARG A 27 6.20 10.32 0.18
N PRO A 28 7.07 10.03 -0.81
CA PRO A 28 8.52 10.01 -0.60
C PRO A 28 9.08 11.29 0.04
N ASN A 29 8.64 12.47 -0.42
CA ASN A 29 9.02 13.78 0.12
C ASN A 29 8.50 14.03 1.55
N GLU A 30 7.40 13.39 1.94
CA GLU A 30 6.83 13.47 3.29
C GLU A 30 7.48 12.48 4.26
N ARG A 31 7.94 11.32 3.76
CA ARG A 31 8.65 10.31 4.57
C ARG A 31 9.96 10.87 5.11
N GLU A 32 10.71 11.61 4.30
CA GLU A 32 11.95 12.28 4.75
C GLU A 32 11.67 13.30 5.87
N LEU A 33 10.57 14.06 5.76
CA LEU A 33 10.12 14.91 6.87
C LEU A 33 9.68 14.08 8.09
N GLY A 34 8.97 12.97 7.84
CA GLY A 34 8.57 11.93 8.79
C GLY A 34 9.70 11.48 9.70
N LYS A 35 10.84 11.12 9.11
CA LYS A 35 12.03 10.64 9.84
C LYS A 35 12.56 11.65 10.86
N LEU A 36 12.42 12.95 10.55
CA LEU A 36 13.00 14.04 11.33
C LEU A 36 12.04 14.58 12.42
N LEU A 37 10.76 14.24 12.37
CA LEU A 37 9.72 14.76 13.28
C LEU A 37 9.89 14.38 14.75
N PHE A 38 10.55 13.25 15.05
CA PHE A 38 10.82 12.82 16.43
C PHE A 38 12.21 13.22 16.94
N VAL A 39 13.02 13.82 16.07
CA VAL A 39 14.39 14.29 16.36
C VAL A 39 14.39 15.80 16.56
N TYR A 40 13.60 16.52 15.75
CA TYR A 40 13.53 17.96 15.77
C TYR A 40 12.16 18.44 16.26
N ASP A 41 12.23 19.43 17.12
CA ASP A 41 11.16 20.08 17.86
C ASP A 41 10.40 21.13 17.03
N ASN A 42 10.91 21.52 15.86
CA ASN A 42 10.23 22.44 14.96
C ASN A 42 10.60 22.25 13.48
N ILE A 43 9.74 22.79 12.60
CA ILE A 43 9.86 22.74 11.14
C ILE A 43 11.08 23.47 10.61
N GLU A 44 11.48 24.58 11.22
CA GLU A 44 12.63 25.37 10.76
C GLU A 44 13.93 24.60 10.93
N SER A 45 14.08 23.83 12.02
CA SER A 45 15.19 22.89 12.22
C SER A 45 15.20 21.80 11.15
N ILE A 46 14.04 21.22 10.82
CA ILE A 46 13.90 20.19 9.77
C ILE A 46 14.25 20.77 8.38
N ALA A 47 13.79 21.99 8.07
CA ALA A 47 14.06 22.68 6.81
C ALA A 47 15.56 22.91 6.58
N LYS A 48 16.28 23.29 7.64
CA LYS A 48 17.73 23.50 7.61
C LYS A 48 18.47 22.20 7.34
N VAL A 49 18.06 21.11 7.98
CA VAL A 49 18.69 19.78 7.84
C VAL A 49 18.49 19.21 6.43
N LEU A 50 17.30 19.36 5.86
CA LEU A 50 17.00 18.85 4.52
C LEU A 50 17.52 19.74 3.38
N ASN A 51 18.13 20.90 3.68
CA ASN A 51 18.64 21.85 2.70
C ASN A 51 17.64 22.19 1.56
N ILE A 52 16.37 22.36 1.91
CA ILE A 52 15.28 22.68 0.97
C ILE A 52 14.75 24.09 1.23
N ASN A 53 14.33 24.75 0.15
CA ASN A 53 13.68 26.06 0.20
C ASN A 53 12.51 26.04 1.21
N ARG A 54 12.46 27.08 2.05
CA ARG A 54 11.38 27.34 3.02
C ARG A 54 9.98 27.17 2.45
N SER A 55 9.69 27.64 1.23
CA SER A 55 8.35 27.50 0.61
C SER A 55 8.00 26.05 0.30
N THR A 56 8.96 25.27 -0.21
CA THR A 56 8.82 23.83 -0.46
C THR A 56 8.65 23.06 0.85
N THR A 57 9.40 23.42 1.89
CA THR A 57 9.29 22.78 3.20
C THR A 57 7.93 23.04 3.85
N ILE A 58 7.41 24.26 3.77
CA ILE A 58 6.07 24.59 4.27
C ILE A 58 4.99 23.79 3.53
N LYS A 59 5.09 23.66 2.21
CA LYS A 59 4.15 22.89 1.39
C LYS A 59 4.19 21.40 1.76
N ASN A 60 5.38 20.81 1.81
CA ASN A 60 5.55 19.40 2.15
C ASN A 60 5.13 19.12 3.59
N TYR A 61 5.41 20.03 4.53
CA TYR A 61 4.98 19.90 5.91
C TYR A 61 3.46 20.01 6.06
N SER A 62 2.82 20.95 5.37
CA SER A 62 1.35 21.07 5.37
C SER A 62 0.69 19.80 4.85
N SER A 63 1.25 19.23 3.77
CA SER A 63 0.80 17.96 3.19
C SER A 63 0.99 16.78 4.15
N LEU A 64 2.16 16.69 4.79
CA LEU A 64 2.45 15.70 5.84
C LEU A 64 1.49 15.81 7.02
N VAL A 65 1.23 17.02 7.53
CA VAL A 65 0.29 17.24 8.64
C VAL A 65 -1.12 16.81 8.24
N PHE A 66 -1.55 17.15 7.02
CA PHE A 66 -2.84 16.73 6.49
C PHE A 66 -2.93 15.20 6.44
N HIS A 67 -1.99 14.52 5.78
CA HIS A 67 -2.01 13.06 5.66
C HIS A 67 -1.92 12.35 7.01
N LEU A 68 -1.05 12.79 7.92
CA LEU A 68 -0.96 12.20 9.26
C LEU A 68 -2.24 12.42 10.05
N SER A 69 -2.89 13.57 9.93
CA SER A 69 -4.15 13.83 10.66
C SER A 69 -5.30 13.01 10.08
N TYR A 70 -5.33 12.85 8.76
CA TYR A 70 -6.43 12.20 8.05
C TYR A 70 -6.32 10.67 8.06
N PHE A 71 -5.10 10.13 8.06
CA PHE A 71 -4.84 8.69 7.97
C PHE A 71 -4.17 8.13 9.24
N LYS A 72 -4.25 8.84 10.38
CA LYS A 72 -3.60 8.38 11.63
C LYS A 72 -3.97 6.96 12.03
N GLU A 73 -5.22 6.56 11.82
CA GLU A 73 -5.70 5.20 12.14
C GLU A 73 -4.94 4.13 11.34
N LYS A 74 -4.54 4.41 10.09
CA LYS A 74 -3.72 3.48 9.30
C LYS A 74 -2.36 3.22 9.95
N PHE A 75 -1.76 4.23 10.59
CA PHE A 75 -0.52 4.06 11.34
C PHE A 75 -0.74 3.21 12.59
N PHE A 76 -1.74 3.54 13.42
CA PHE A 76 -1.99 2.78 14.65
C PHE A 76 -2.39 1.33 14.39
N ASN A 77 -3.22 1.07 13.37
CA ASN A 77 -3.56 -0.29 12.97
C ASN A 77 -2.33 -1.06 12.48
N TRP A 78 -1.44 -0.41 11.74
CA TRP A 78 -0.18 -1.03 11.33
C TRP A 78 0.72 -1.34 12.53
N VAL A 79 0.83 -0.43 13.51
CA VAL A 79 1.61 -0.67 14.73
C VAL A 79 1.04 -1.85 15.52
N GLU A 80 -0.27 -1.93 15.66
CA GLU A 80 -0.94 -3.03 16.36
C GLU A 80 -0.68 -4.37 15.67
N GLU A 81 -0.84 -4.44 14.36
CA GLU A 81 -0.54 -5.62 13.55
C GLU A 81 0.95 -5.99 13.63
N TYR A 82 1.84 -5.02 13.49
CA TYR A 82 3.28 -5.23 13.52
C TYR A 82 3.76 -5.68 14.91
N SER A 83 3.19 -5.13 15.99
CA SER A 83 3.47 -5.60 17.35
C SER A 83 3.04 -7.05 17.51
N ARG A 84 1.81 -7.42 17.10
CA ARG A 84 1.34 -8.82 17.18
C ARG A 84 2.27 -9.79 16.46
N ILE A 85 2.82 -9.39 15.32
CA ILE A 85 3.80 -10.17 14.56
C ILE A 85 5.14 -10.28 15.30
N MET A 86 5.67 -9.16 15.81
CA MET A 86 6.95 -9.13 16.53
C MET A 86 6.90 -9.89 17.85
N ASP A 87 5.75 -9.86 18.53
CA ASP A 87 5.48 -10.58 19.77
C ASP A 87 5.20 -12.08 19.53
N GLY A 88 5.20 -12.52 18.27
CA GLY A 88 4.97 -13.92 17.88
C GLY A 88 3.52 -14.40 18.06
N THR A 89 2.61 -13.49 18.42
CA THR A 89 1.18 -13.79 18.62
C THR A 89 0.44 -13.97 17.29
N GLU A 90 0.99 -13.44 16.20
CA GLU A 90 0.46 -13.58 14.84
C GLU A 90 1.61 -13.92 13.87
N LYS A 91 1.36 -14.81 12.89
CA LYS A 91 2.36 -15.09 11.85
C LYS A 91 2.37 -13.93 10.86
N ALA A 92 3.57 -13.44 10.51
CA ALA A 92 3.71 -12.46 9.44
C ALA A 92 3.02 -13.00 8.16
N PRO A 93 2.20 -12.19 7.48
CA PRO A 93 1.60 -12.63 6.23
C PRO A 93 2.71 -12.95 5.23
N GLY A 94 2.57 -14.07 4.51
CA GLY A 94 3.47 -14.43 3.43
C GLY A 94 3.54 -13.32 2.37
N GLU A 95 4.63 -13.25 1.62
CA GLU A 95 4.87 -12.18 0.64
C GLU A 95 3.74 -12.07 -0.39
N THR A 96 3.21 -13.20 -0.83
CA THR A 96 2.02 -13.30 -1.69
C THR A 96 0.78 -12.64 -1.06
N LYS A 97 0.52 -12.88 0.23
CA LYS A 97 -0.63 -12.28 0.94
C LYS A 97 -0.46 -10.77 1.07
N LYS A 98 0.76 -10.29 1.34
CA LYS A 98 1.07 -8.84 1.37
C LYS A 98 0.82 -8.20 0.01
N PHE A 99 1.30 -8.82 -1.06
CA PHE A 99 1.07 -8.35 -2.43
C PHE A 99 -0.43 -8.26 -2.76
N LEU A 100 -1.19 -9.33 -2.52
CA LEU A 100 -2.61 -9.37 -2.87
C LEU A 100 -3.47 -8.40 -2.07
N THR A 101 -3.09 -8.09 -0.82
CA THR A 101 -3.88 -7.22 0.07
C THR A 101 -3.42 -5.75 0.07
N ALA A 102 -2.24 -5.45 -0.47
CA ALA A 102 -1.75 -4.08 -0.57
C ALA A 102 -2.60 -3.25 -1.53
N ASP A 103 -2.84 -1.99 -1.13
CA ASP A 103 -3.56 -1.03 -1.96
C ASP A 103 -2.86 -0.83 -3.32
N LEU A 104 -3.64 -0.65 -4.38
CA LEU A 104 -3.17 -0.38 -5.75
C LEU A 104 -2.12 0.73 -5.82
N ALA A 105 -2.22 1.73 -4.94
CA ALA A 105 -1.28 2.85 -4.90
C ALA A 105 0.14 2.46 -4.46
N TYR A 106 0.33 1.25 -3.93
CA TYR A 106 1.62 0.77 -3.42
C TYR A 106 2.31 -0.23 -4.36
N HIS A 107 1.67 -0.61 -5.47
CA HIS A 107 2.29 -1.47 -6.48
C HIS A 107 3.10 -0.62 -7.46
N ASP A 108 4.25 -1.14 -7.89
CA ASP A 108 5.08 -0.49 -8.92
C ASP A 108 4.46 -0.74 -10.30
N ILE A 109 3.40 0.01 -10.59
CA ILE A 109 2.65 -0.04 -11.84
C ILE A 109 2.57 1.35 -12.47
N SER A 110 2.44 1.38 -13.78
CA SER A 110 2.24 2.61 -14.53
C SER A 110 0.97 3.31 -14.08
N ILE A 111 1.00 4.64 -14.17
CA ILE A 111 -0.18 5.47 -13.88
C ILE A 111 -1.38 5.09 -14.75
N ILE A 112 -1.12 4.58 -15.96
CA ILE A 112 -2.16 4.10 -16.87
C ILE A 112 -2.83 2.86 -16.28
N LEU A 113 -2.06 1.83 -15.90
CA LEU A 113 -2.62 0.62 -15.30
C LEU A 113 -3.33 0.91 -13.98
N TYR A 114 -2.75 1.76 -13.12
CA TYR A 114 -3.39 2.20 -11.87
C TYR A 114 -4.76 2.86 -12.12
N LEU A 115 -4.84 3.82 -13.04
CA LEU A 115 -6.09 4.49 -13.38
C LEU A 115 -7.13 3.55 -13.99
N ARG A 116 -6.70 2.47 -14.66
CA ARG A 116 -7.64 1.46 -15.18
C ARG A 116 -8.11 0.51 -14.09
N LEU A 117 -7.23 -0.01 -13.25
CA LEU A 117 -7.60 -0.90 -12.16
C LEU A 117 -8.54 -0.22 -11.16
N THR A 118 -8.33 1.07 -10.86
CA THR A 118 -9.22 1.84 -9.98
C THR A 118 -10.65 2.03 -10.53
N THR A 119 -10.88 1.87 -11.84
CA THR A 119 -12.24 1.90 -12.40
C THR A 119 -13.12 0.72 -11.94
N THR A 120 -12.49 -0.37 -11.48
CA THR A 120 -13.18 -1.52 -10.88
C THR A 120 -13.80 -1.20 -9.52
N ARG A 121 -13.44 -0.04 -8.91
CA ARG A 121 -13.77 0.36 -7.53
C ARG A 121 -13.21 -0.57 -6.45
N LEU A 122 -12.26 -1.42 -6.82
CA LEU A 122 -11.52 -2.27 -5.90
C LEU A 122 -10.16 -1.64 -5.60
N HIS A 123 -9.68 -1.85 -4.39
CA HIS A 123 -8.52 -1.13 -3.86
C HIS A 123 -7.24 -1.95 -3.85
N ASN A 124 -7.29 -3.27 -4.05
CA ASN A 124 -6.13 -4.16 -4.05
C ASN A 124 -6.24 -5.22 -5.16
N ILE A 125 -5.12 -5.86 -5.49
CA ILE A 125 -5.01 -6.85 -6.58
C ILE A 125 -5.81 -8.12 -6.25
N GLY A 126 -5.82 -8.56 -5.00
CA GLY A 126 -6.53 -9.77 -4.57
C GLY A 126 -8.03 -9.69 -4.84
N ASP A 127 -8.67 -8.59 -4.47
CA ASP A 127 -10.08 -8.33 -4.72
C ASP A 127 -10.37 -8.28 -6.23
N ILE A 128 -9.49 -7.65 -7.01
CA ILE A 128 -9.63 -7.59 -8.47
C ILE A 128 -9.60 -9.00 -9.06
N LEU A 129 -8.65 -9.84 -8.65
CA LEU A 129 -8.54 -11.23 -9.12
C LEU A 129 -9.72 -12.09 -8.67
N ILE A 130 -10.34 -11.81 -7.53
CA ILE A 130 -11.60 -12.48 -7.12
C ILE A 130 -12.74 -12.13 -8.06
N HIS A 131 -12.91 -10.86 -8.41
CA HIS A 131 -14.12 -10.38 -9.09
C HIS A 131 -14.02 -10.35 -10.61
N PHE A 132 -12.83 -10.19 -11.17
CA PHE A 132 -12.63 -10.04 -12.61
C PHE A 132 -11.71 -11.14 -13.16
N SER A 133 -12.06 -11.69 -14.32
CA SER A 133 -11.10 -12.42 -15.16
C SER A 133 -10.27 -11.45 -15.99
N LEU A 134 -9.18 -11.93 -16.57
CA LEU A 134 -8.36 -11.11 -17.48
C LEU A 134 -9.20 -10.59 -18.65
N ASP A 135 -10.03 -11.43 -19.26
CA ASP A 135 -10.94 -11.05 -20.35
C ASP A 135 -11.95 -9.97 -19.91
N GLN A 136 -12.42 -10.02 -18.66
CA GLN A 136 -13.30 -8.99 -18.13
C GLN A 136 -12.56 -7.67 -17.91
N LEU A 137 -11.29 -7.73 -17.51
CA LEU A 137 -10.44 -6.53 -17.38
C LEU A 137 -10.14 -5.91 -18.74
N THR A 138 -9.82 -6.69 -19.77
CA THR A 138 -9.54 -6.16 -21.13
C THR A 138 -10.76 -5.52 -21.80
N ASN A 139 -11.97 -5.89 -21.36
CA ASN A 139 -13.21 -5.22 -21.77
C ASN A 139 -13.45 -3.87 -21.08
N ILE A 140 -12.70 -3.52 -20.03
CA ILE A 140 -12.75 -2.18 -19.43
C ILE A 140 -12.20 -1.18 -20.44
N ARG A 141 -12.98 -0.12 -20.71
CA ARG A 141 -12.59 0.92 -21.66
C ARG A 141 -11.19 1.47 -21.35
N GLY A 142 -10.25 1.21 -22.25
CA GLY A 142 -8.87 1.68 -22.17
C GLY A 142 -7.91 0.76 -21.40
N PHE A 143 -8.35 -0.44 -20.98
CA PHE A 143 -7.48 -1.52 -20.53
C PHE A 143 -6.99 -2.30 -21.76
N GLY A 144 -6.02 -1.71 -22.47
CA GLY A 144 -5.47 -2.29 -23.69
C GLY A 144 -4.37 -3.31 -23.41
N LYS A 145 -3.85 -3.90 -24.49
CA LYS A 145 -2.78 -4.93 -24.46
C LYS A 145 -1.53 -4.52 -23.67
N VAL A 146 -1.22 -3.23 -23.60
CA VAL A 146 -0.10 -2.71 -22.80
C VAL A 146 -0.38 -2.88 -21.30
N SER A 147 -1.56 -2.47 -20.83
CA SER A 147 -1.97 -2.62 -19.43
C SER A 147 -2.15 -4.09 -19.04
N GLU A 148 -2.64 -4.90 -19.97
CA GLU A 148 -2.73 -6.35 -19.81
C GLU A 148 -1.36 -7.00 -19.59
N ASN A 149 -0.40 -6.75 -20.49
CA ASN A 149 0.96 -7.27 -20.36
C ASN A 149 1.63 -6.81 -19.06
N GLU A 150 1.43 -5.55 -18.68
CA GLU A 150 1.96 -5.00 -17.43
C GLU A 150 1.34 -5.68 -16.21
N PHE A 151 0.02 -5.90 -16.20
CA PHE A 151 -0.67 -6.59 -15.11
C PHE A 151 -0.25 -8.06 -15.00
N ILE A 152 -0.09 -8.77 -16.13
CA ILE A 152 0.45 -10.13 -16.16
C ILE A 152 1.87 -10.17 -15.60
N LYS A 153 2.73 -9.24 -16.05
CA LYS A 153 4.12 -9.15 -15.59
C LYS A 153 4.18 -8.92 -14.08
N LEU A 154 3.36 -8.01 -13.55
CA LEU A 154 3.25 -7.76 -12.11
C LEU A 154 2.87 -9.02 -11.33
N LEU A 155 1.91 -9.81 -11.84
CA LEU A 155 1.52 -11.07 -11.21
C LEU A 155 2.60 -12.14 -11.30
N MET A 156 3.34 -12.20 -12.41
CA MET A 156 4.48 -13.11 -12.56
C MET A 156 5.62 -12.77 -11.58
N GLU A 157 5.97 -11.49 -11.45
CA GLU A 157 7.04 -11.02 -10.55
C GLU A 157 6.73 -11.26 -9.06
N ASN A 158 5.45 -11.54 -8.72
CA ASN A 158 4.99 -11.81 -7.37
C ASN A 158 4.41 -13.24 -7.20
N ASP A 159 4.77 -14.17 -8.09
CA ASP A 159 4.35 -15.59 -8.07
C ASP A 159 2.82 -15.79 -7.98
N CYS A 160 2.05 -14.89 -8.59
CA CYS A 160 0.59 -14.86 -8.57
C CYS A 160 -0.07 -15.15 -9.93
N LEU A 161 0.71 -15.45 -10.98
CA LEU A 161 0.17 -15.65 -12.33
C LEU A 161 -0.87 -16.77 -12.38
N GLU A 162 -0.66 -17.87 -11.64
CA GLU A 162 -1.57 -19.01 -11.61
C GLU A 162 -3.00 -18.65 -11.13
N LEU A 163 -3.16 -17.53 -10.42
CA LEU A 163 -4.45 -17.03 -9.97
C LEU A 163 -5.32 -16.53 -11.14
N LEU A 164 -4.72 -16.12 -12.26
CA LEU A 164 -5.41 -15.81 -13.51
C LEU A 164 -5.79 -17.08 -14.29
N GLU A 165 -4.85 -18.01 -14.43
CA GLU A 165 -5.00 -19.22 -15.26
C GLU A 165 -6.10 -20.15 -14.72
N ARG A 166 -6.27 -20.21 -13.39
CA ARG A 166 -7.37 -20.95 -12.75
C ARG A 166 -8.76 -20.34 -12.94
N LYS A 167 -8.90 -19.15 -13.53
CA LYS A 167 -10.21 -18.62 -13.97
C LYS A 167 -10.53 -19.02 -15.41
N GLN A 168 -9.54 -19.12 -16.30
CA GLN A 168 -9.75 -19.49 -17.69
C GLN A 168 -10.16 -20.96 -17.85
N LEU A 169 -9.68 -21.85 -16.97
CA LEU A 169 -10.11 -23.26 -16.92
C LEU A 169 -11.46 -23.47 -16.22
N ASN A 170 -12.00 -22.48 -15.50
CA ASN A 170 -13.17 -22.62 -14.62
C ASN A 170 -14.46 -21.94 -15.12
N ASN A 171 -14.64 -21.85 -16.45
CA ASN A 171 -16.01 -21.83 -17.00
C ASN A 171 -16.78 -23.12 -16.67
N ILE A 172 -16.15 -24.08 -15.98
CA ILE A 172 -16.73 -25.23 -15.31
C ILE A 172 -16.20 -25.24 -13.86
N ASN A 173 -17.03 -24.89 -12.88
CA ASN A 173 -16.87 -25.01 -11.41
C ASN A 173 -16.18 -23.90 -10.56
N TYR A 174 -16.88 -23.59 -9.47
CA TYR A 174 -16.73 -22.53 -8.44
C TYR A 174 -15.45 -22.54 -7.57
N ASN A 175 -14.36 -23.19 -7.98
CA ASN A 175 -13.22 -23.46 -7.07
C ASN A 175 -12.25 -22.29 -6.86
N THR A 176 -12.20 -21.30 -7.76
CA THR A 176 -11.19 -20.22 -7.71
C THR A 176 -11.44 -19.20 -6.59
N LYS A 177 -12.72 -18.95 -6.26
CA LYS A 177 -13.10 -18.06 -5.16
C LYS A 177 -12.61 -18.61 -3.81
N SER A 178 -12.64 -19.93 -3.65
CA SER A 178 -12.19 -20.65 -2.43
C SER A 178 -10.69 -20.54 -2.20
N THR A 179 -9.85 -20.62 -3.24
CA THR A 179 -8.38 -20.55 -3.10
C THR A 179 -7.89 -19.16 -2.72
N ILE A 180 -8.39 -18.10 -3.38
CA ILE A 180 -7.99 -16.74 -3.01
C ILE A 180 -8.56 -16.38 -1.63
N ILE A 181 -9.81 -16.77 -1.33
CA ILE A 181 -10.36 -16.60 0.02
C ILE A 181 -9.50 -17.32 1.04
N ASN A 182 -9.06 -18.56 0.82
CA ASN A 182 -8.16 -19.27 1.74
C ASN A 182 -6.81 -18.58 1.92
N ILE A 183 -6.20 -18.02 0.86
CA ILE A 183 -4.96 -17.22 0.97
C ILE A 183 -5.21 -15.91 1.74
N LEU A 184 -6.40 -15.34 1.65
CA LEU A 184 -6.77 -14.11 2.35
C LEU A 184 -7.25 -14.35 3.79
N SER A 185 -7.77 -15.54 4.12
CA SER A 185 -8.39 -15.88 5.42
C SER A 185 -7.52 -16.71 6.36
N VAL A 186 -6.33 -17.15 5.93
CA VAL A 186 -5.21 -17.61 6.77
C VAL A 186 -4.24 -16.46 6.96
#